data_AF-A0A1I1TX93-F1
#
_entry.id   AF-A0A1I1TX93-F1
#
_cell.length_a   1.000
_cell.length_b   1.000
_cell.length_c   1.000
_cell.angle_alpha   90.00
_cell.angle_beta   90.00
_cell.angle_gamma   90.00
#
_symmetry.space_group_name_H-M   'P 1'
#
loop_
_entity.id
_entity.type
_entity.pdbx_description
1 polymer ?
#
loop_
_entity_poly.entity_id
_entity_poly.type
_entity_poly.pdbx_seq_one_letter_code
_entity_poly.pdbx_strand_id
1 'polypeptide(L)' 'MALSEAKKRANARWNAKNKEKQLIYTTKSAAKRFVKEFADEDELKELEQLIAQRRVMLRK' A
#
# COMPACT_ATOMS: atom_id res chain seq x y z
N MET A 1 7.74 4.15 -24.43
CA MET A 1 7.31 2.92 -25.15
C MET A 1 5.85 2.65 -24.78
N ALA A 2 4.90 2.82 -25.72
CA ALA A 2 3.48 2.66 -25.42
C ALA A 2 3.11 1.18 -25.29
N LEU A 3 2.41 0.81 -24.23
CA LEU A 3 1.85 -0.55 -24.06
C LEU A 3 0.83 -0.81 -25.16
N SER A 4 0.99 -1.93 -25.89
CA SER A 4 0.00 -2.32 -26.91
C SER A 4 -1.37 -2.53 -26.28
N GLU A 5 -2.42 -2.29 -27.07
CA GLU A 5 -3.81 -2.45 -26.63
C GLU A 5 -4.09 -3.86 -26.07
N ALA A 6 -3.44 -4.88 -26.62
CA ALA A 6 -3.51 -6.25 -26.10
C ALA A 6 -2.95 -6.37 -24.68
N LYS A 7 -1.80 -5.72 -24.39
CA LYS A 7 -1.21 -5.71 -23.04
C LYS A 7 -2.07 -4.91 -22.05
N LYS A 8 -2.69 -3.81 -22.48
CA LYS A 8 -3.63 -3.05 -21.64
C LYS A 8 -4.83 -3.90 -21.21
N ARG A 9 -5.43 -4.64 -22.15
CA ARG A 9 -6.57 -5.54 -21.86
C ARG A 9 -6.18 -6.68 -20.92
N ALA A 10 -5.00 -7.27 -21.11
CA ALA A 10 -4.47 -8.30 -20.21
C ALA A 10 -4.22 -7.76 -18.79
N ASN A 11 -3.57 -6.60 -18.67
CA ASN A 11 -3.34 -5.94 -17.38
C ASN A 11 -4.65 -5.55 -16.70
N ALA A 12 -5.65 -5.07 -17.46
CA ALA A 12 -6.96 -4.72 -16.91
C ALA A 12 -7.67 -5.95 -16.31
N ARG A 13 -7.63 -7.10 -17.00
CA ARG A 13 -8.21 -8.37 -16.49
C ARG A 13 -7.47 -8.86 -15.25
N TRP A 14 -6.15 -8.76 -15.24
CA TRP A 14 -5.34 -9.15 -14.08
C TRP A 14 -5.57 -8.22 -12.90
N ASN A 15 -5.61 -6.90 -13.11
CA ASN A 15 -5.91 -5.91 -12.08
C ASN A 15 -7.31 -6.10 -11.52
N ALA A 16 -8.32 -6.40 -12.36
CA ALA A 16 -9.68 -6.67 -11.92
C ALA A 16 -9.76 -7.88 -10.98
N LYS A 17 -8.98 -8.94 -11.24
CA LYS A 17 -8.91 -10.14 -10.40
C LYS A 17 -8.03 -9.96 -9.17
N ASN A 18 -7.11 -9.00 -9.17
CA ASN A 18 -6.14 -8.75 -8.09
C ASN A 18 -6.33 -7.37 -7.44
N LYS A 19 -7.57 -6.84 -7.44
CA LYS A 19 -7.87 -5.51 -6.89
C LYS A 19 -7.39 -5.35 -5.45
N GLU A 20 -7.62 -6.34 -4.60
CA GLU A 20 -7.14 -6.32 -3.20
C GLU A 20 -5.61 -6.26 -3.12
N LYS A 21 -4.89 -7.03 -3.93
CA LYS A 21 -3.43 -6.97 -3.95
C LYS A 21 -2.93 -5.61 -4.42
N GLN A 22 -3.54 -5.07 -5.47
CA GLN A 22 -3.21 -3.71 -5.92
C GLN A 22 -3.46 -2.68 -4.83
N LEU A 23 -4.61 -2.75 -4.15
CA LEU A 23 -4.92 -1.86 -3.04
C LEU A 23 -3.87 -1.95 -1.93
N ILE A 24 -3.42 -3.16 -1.57
CA ILE A 24 -2.34 -3.37 -0.61
C ILE A 24 -1.03 -2.75 -1.11
N TYR A 25 -0.67 -2.91 -2.38
CA TYR A 25 0.55 -2.34 -2.94
C TYR A 25 0.53 -0.80 -2.96
N THR A 26 -0.59 -0.20 -3.36
CA THR A 26 -0.74 1.26 -3.42
C THR A 26 -0.73 1.86 -2.01
N THR A 27 -1.52 1.30 -1.09
CA THR A 27 -1.55 1.76 0.32
C THR A 27 -0.20 1.57 1.00
N LYS A 28 0.48 0.43 0.79
CA LYS A 28 1.84 0.22 1.32
C LYS A 28 2.84 1.24 0.79
N SER A 29 2.79 1.53 -0.50
CA SER A 29 3.70 2.50 -1.12
C SER A 29 3.41 3.92 -0.64
N ALA A 30 2.13 4.28 -0.53
CA ALA A 30 1.70 5.56 0.00
C ALA A 30 2.12 5.74 1.47
N ALA A 31 1.90 4.73 2.32
CA ALA A 31 2.30 4.76 3.72
C ALA A 31 3.83 4.92 3.88
N LYS A 32 4.61 4.18 3.08
CA LYS A 32 6.08 4.34 3.06
C LYS A 32 6.51 5.75 2.70
N ARG A 33 5.88 6.32 1.68
CA ARG A 33 6.19 7.68 1.22
C ARG A 33 5.79 8.71 2.28
N PHE A 34 4.63 8.55 2.88
CA PHE A 34 4.12 9.41 3.95
C PHE A 34 5.11 9.47 5.12
N VAL A 35 5.46 8.31 5.69
CA VAL A 35 6.44 8.21 6.80
C VAL A 35 7.80 8.81 6.44
N LYS A 36 8.22 8.70 5.18
CA LYS A 36 9.55 9.13 4.75
C LYS A 36 9.64 10.62 4.44
N GLU A 37 8.61 11.20 3.84
CA GLU A 37 8.68 12.54 3.21
C GLU A 37 7.72 13.56 3.82
N PHE A 38 6.66 13.12 4.50
CA PHE A 38 5.55 13.99 4.90
C PHE A 38 5.23 13.96 6.39
N ALA A 39 5.49 12.85 7.08
CA ALA A 39 5.05 12.67 8.46
C ALA A 39 5.80 13.59 9.43
N ASP A 40 5.03 14.28 10.27
CA ASP A 40 5.52 15.05 11.41
C ASP A 40 5.78 14.15 12.63
N GLU A 41 6.46 14.67 13.66
CA GLU A 41 6.84 13.87 14.84
C GLU A 41 5.62 13.27 15.57
N ASP A 42 4.51 13.99 15.62
CA ASP A 42 3.27 13.52 16.26
C ASP A 42 2.63 12.38 15.45
N GLU A 43 2.55 12.55 14.12
CA GLU A 43 2.03 11.54 13.21
C GLU A 43 2.90 10.27 13.22
N LEU A 44 4.22 10.41 13.35
CA LEU A 44 5.13 9.29 13.53
C LEU A 44 4.85 8.53 14.83
N LYS A 45 4.59 9.23 15.94
CA LYS A 45 4.21 8.59 17.22
C LYS A 45 2.88 7.84 17.11
N GLU A 46 1.88 8.41 16.45
CA GLU A 46 0.61 7.72 16.20
C GLU A 46 0.81 6.46 15.35
N LEU A 47 1.61 6.55 14.29
CA LEU A 47 1.92 5.40 13.43
C LEU A 47 2.67 4.29 14.19
N GLU A 48 3.60 4.65 15.08
CA GLU A 48 4.27 3.69 15.95
C GLU A 48 3.30 2.97 16.89
N GLN A 49 2.34 3.69 17.49
CA GLN A 49 1.30 3.09 18.33
C GLN A 49 0.42 2.12 17.53
N LEU A 50 0.01 2.51 16.32
CA LEU A 50 -0.77 1.65 15.42
C LEU A 50 0.01 0.38 15.05
N ILE A 51 1.31 0.50 14.77
CA ILE A 51 2.19 -0.66 14.49
C ILE A 51 2.29 -1.56 15.72
N ALA A 52 2.46 -0.99 16.93
CA ALA A 52 2.56 -1.74 18.17
C ALA A 52 1.27 -2.55 18.42
N GLN A 53 0.09 -1.92 18.31
CA GLN A 53 -1.19 -2.60 18.44
C GLN A 53 -1.36 -3.73 17.41
N ARG A 54 -0.99 -3.48 16.15
CA ARG A 54 -1.07 -4.50 15.10
C ARG A 54 -0.16 -5.69 15.36
N ARG A 55 1.06 -5.45 15.86
CA ARG A 55 1.99 -6.52 16.25
C ARG A 55 1.44 -7.36 17.39
N VAL A 56 0.82 -6.75 18.40
CA VAL A 56 0.16 -7.47 19.49
C VAL A 56 -0.96 -8.36 18.96
N MET A 57 -1.81 -7.85 18.07
CA MET A 57 -2.89 -8.64 17.45
C MET A 57 -2.38 -9.80 16.59
N LEU A 58 -1.23 -9.66 15.93
CA LEU A 58 -0.64 -10.73 15.10
C LEU A 58 0.12 -11.78 15.92
N ARG A 59 0.44 -11.49 17.18
CA ARG A 59 1.18 -12.38 18.08
C ARG A 59 0.26 -13.28 18.91
N LYS A 60 -1.05 -13.14 18.74
CA LYS A 60 -2.13 -13.87 19.39
C LYS A 60 -2.72 -14.89 18.43
#